data_AF-A0A3L6QQU9-F1
#
_entry.id   AF-A0A3L6QQU9-F1
#
_cell.length_a   1.000
_cell.length_b   1.000
_cell.length_c   1.000
_cell.angle_alpha   90.00
_cell.angle_beta   90.00
_cell.angle_gamma   90.00
#
_symmetry.space_group_name_H-M   'P 1'
#
loop_
_entity.id
_entity.type
_entity.pdbx_description
1 polymer ?
#
loop_
_entity_poly.entity_id
_entity_poly.type
_entity_poly.pdbx_seq_one_letter_code
_entity_poly.pdbx_strand_id
1 'polypeptide(L)'
;MEDDRLGLAILFDRRLQLWERKANSNGVARWMLQKRIELDKFLSVRSPLHEWPVIQGFDEDGHVMFISVETEVFTIQLRSMQFSYLFKRIHYSDLSYFPFRSFYTAGRDFGTGGVGAETLNNT
;
A
#
# COMPACT_ATOMS: atom_id res chain seq x y z
N MET A 1 -10.85 1.74 10.54
CA MET A 1 -11.07 2.55 9.31
C MET A 1 -12.05 1.76 8.49
N GLU A 2 -13.32 2.15 8.51
CA GLU A 2 -14.41 1.39 7.88
C GLU A 2 -14.96 2.05 6.61
N ASP A 3 -14.56 3.29 6.34
CA ASP A 3 -15.02 4.05 5.18
C ASP A 3 -13.84 4.22 4.21
N ASP A 4 -14.00 3.72 2.98
CA ASP A 4 -13.06 3.74 1.85
C ASP A 4 -12.88 5.15 1.26
N ARG A 5 -12.68 6.14 2.12
CA ARG A 5 -12.87 7.58 1.80
C ARG A 5 -11.58 8.37 1.86
N LEU A 6 -10.43 7.69 1.93
CA LEU A 6 -9.13 8.34 1.89
C LEU A 6 -8.90 8.92 0.50
N GLY A 7 -8.79 10.25 0.42
CA GLY A 7 -8.60 10.95 -0.85
C GLY A 7 -7.24 11.63 -1.00
N LEU A 8 -6.49 11.77 0.09
CA LEU A 8 -5.18 12.43 0.07
C LEU A 8 -4.26 11.88 1.16
N ALA A 9 -3.02 11.60 0.79
CA ALA A 9 -1.94 11.22 1.69
C ALA A 9 -0.82 12.27 1.61
N ILE A 10 -0.38 12.77 2.76
CA ILE A 10 0.70 13.76 2.85
C ILE A 10 1.78 13.18 3.75
N LEU A 11 3.01 13.24 3.27
CA LEU A 11 4.17 12.98 4.10
C LEU A 11 4.77 14.31 4.58
N PHE A 12 4.82 14.50 5.89
CA PHE A 12 5.39 15.69 6.51
C PHE A 12 6.15 15.30 7.78
N ASP A 13 7.42 15.69 7.89
CA ASP A 13 8.19 15.49 9.13
C ASP A 13 8.19 14.01 9.60
N ARG A 14 8.48 13.08 8.66
CA ARG A 14 8.42 11.61 8.86
C ARG A 14 7.09 11.08 9.37
N ARG A 15 6.00 11.84 9.22
CA ARG A 15 4.65 11.43 9.57
C ARG A 15 3.82 11.32 8.31
N LEU A 16 3.08 10.22 8.22
CA LEU A 16 2.07 10.04 7.20
C LEU A 16 0.74 10.58 7.72
N GLN A 17 0.17 11.54 7.01
CA GLN A 17 -1.14 12.12 7.28
C GLN A 17 -2.12 11.66 6.21
N LEU A 18 -3.24 11.11 6.65
CA LEU A 18 -4.28 10.58 5.80
C LEU A 18 -5.53 11.45 5.92
N TRP A 19 -6.03 11.90 4.78
CA TRP A 19 -7.09 12.88 4.68
C TRP A 19 -8.24 12.34 3.86
N GLU A 20 -9.45 12.68 4.30
CA GLU A 20 -10.69 12.37 3.62
C GLU A 20 -11.35 13.66 3.13
N ARG A 21 -12.05 13.60 2.00
CA ARG A 21 -12.83 14.71 1.48
C ARG A 21 -14.29 14.57 1.93
N LYS A 22 -14.73 15.40 2.90
CA LYS A 22 -16.12 15.41 3.41
C LYS A 22 -16.86 16.66 2.94
N ALA A 23 -18.09 16.50 2.44
CA ALA A 23 -19.00 17.61 2.23
C ALA A 23 -19.62 18.06 3.56
N ASN A 24 -19.69 19.38 3.77
CA ASN A 24 -20.47 19.93 4.88
C ASN A 24 -21.97 19.99 4.53
N SER A 25 -22.80 20.43 5.47
CA SER A 25 -24.26 20.60 5.27
C SER A 25 -24.63 21.49 4.08
N ASN A 26 -23.71 22.34 3.64
CA ASN A 26 -23.91 23.27 2.54
C ASN A 26 -23.35 22.72 1.21
N GLY A 27 -22.98 21.43 1.16
CA GLY A 27 -22.43 20.76 -0.02
C GLY A 27 -20.97 21.11 -0.34
N VAL A 28 -20.31 21.96 0.45
CA VAL A 28 -18.91 22.34 0.23
C VAL A 28 -17.99 21.25 0.77
N ALA A 29 -17.19 20.66 -0.12
CA ALA A 29 -16.22 19.64 0.23
C ALA A 29 -14.97 20.25 0.88
N ARG A 30 -14.57 19.71 2.04
CA ARG A 30 -13.36 20.10 2.78
C ARG A 30 -12.52 18.86 3.09
N TRP A 31 -11.20 19.06 3.11
CA TRP A 31 -10.26 18.05 3.59
C TRP A 31 -10.29 17.95 5.10
N MET A 32 -10.47 16.73 5.61
CA MET A 32 -10.52 16.41 7.03
C MET A 32 -9.46 15.36 7.35
N LEU A 33 -8.52 15.71 8.24
CA LEU A 33 -7.49 14.79 8.70
C LEU A 33 -8.15 13.61 9.42
N GLN A 34 -7.96 12.41 8.90
CA GLN A 34 -8.49 11.17 9.48
C GLN A 34 -7.48 10.50 10.39
N LYS A 35 -6.21 10.42 9.97
CA LYS A 35 -5.18 9.73 10.75
C LYS A 35 -3.81 10.34 10.55
N ARG A 36 -3.01 10.26 11.62
CA ARG A 36 -1.57 10.53 11.62
C ARG A 36 -0.85 9.27 12.04
N ILE A 37 0.18 8.91 11.29
CA ILE A 37 1.01 7.72 11.53
C ILE A 37 2.45 8.20 11.64
N GLU A 38 3.04 7.99 12.80
CA GLU A 38 4.43 8.30 13.11
C GLU A 38 5.32 7.20 12.54
N LEU A 39 6.02 7.46 11.43
CA LEU A 39 6.82 6.45 10.76
C LEU A 39 8.18 6.23 11.45
N ASP A 40 8.69 7.25 12.14
CA ASP A 40 9.91 7.20 12.95
C ASP A 40 9.92 6.04 13.94
N LYS A 41 8.81 5.77 14.63
CA LYS A 41 8.72 4.64 15.58
C LYS A 41 8.93 3.28 14.94
N PHE A 42 8.57 3.13 13.66
CA PHE A 42 8.67 1.87 12.92
C PHE A 42 9.96 1.77 12.11
N LEU A 43 10.44 2.92 11.60
CA LEU A 43 11.60 3.03 10.73
C LEU A 43 12.90 3.27 11.49
N SER A 44 12.87 3.80 12.71
CA SER A 44 14.06 4.10 13.52
C SER A 44 14.87 2.84 13.87
N VAL A 45 14.28 1.64 13.74
CA VAL A 45 14.98 0.37 13.89
C VAL A 45 15.84 0.04 12.65
N ARG A 46 15.51 0.62 11.49
CA ARG A 46 16.00 0.13 10.18
C ARG A 46 16.86 1.12 9.41
N SER A 47 16.65 2.44 9.59
CA SER A 47 17.43 3.44 8.85
C SER A 47 17.84 4.61 9.74
N PRO A 48 19.06 5.15 9.60
CA PRO A 48 19.49 6.33 10.33
C PRO A 48 18.61 7.54 10.00
N LEU A 49 18.45 8.43 10.99
CA LEU A 49 17.54 9.59 11.06
C LEU A 49 17.71 10.68 9.96
N HIS A 50 18.46 10.42 8.90
CA HIS A 50 18.72 11.37 7.82
C HIS A 50 17.88 11.15 6.54
N GLU A 51 17.29 9.97 6.38
CA GLU A 51 16.61 9.59 5.13
C GLU A 51 15.10 9.86 5.18
N TRP A 52 14.55 10.57 4.19
CA TRP A 52 13.12 10.90 4.15
C TRP A 52 12.30 9.76 3.52
N PRO A 53 11.16 9.37 4.10
CA PRO A 53 10.27 8.41 3.46
C PRO A 53 9.72 8.97 2.14
N VAL A 54 9.29 8.09 1.25
CA VAL A 54 8.60 8.44 0.00
C VAL A 54 7.40 7.51 -0.17
N ILE A 55 6.24 8.07 -0.51
CA ILE A 55 5.05 7.28 -0.84
C ILE A 55 5.20 6.79 -2.28
N GLN A 56 5.10 5.48 -2.46
CA GLN A 56 5.33 4.79 -3.73
C GLN A 56 4.02 4.37 -4.40
N GLY A 57 2.96 4.18 -3.61
CA GLY A 57 1.65 3.84 -4.10
C GLY A 57 0.67 3.49 -2.98
N PHE A 58 -0.59 3.33 -3.36
CA PHE A 58 -1.67 2.93 -2.47
C PHE A 58 -2.59 1.95 -3.19
N ASP A 59 -2.88 0.83 -2.54
CA ASP A 59 -3.92 -0.13 -2.93
C ASP A 59 -5.18 0.23 -2.15
N GLU A 60 -6.17 0.81 -2.84
CA GLU A 60 -7.44 1.27 -2.27
C GLU A 60 -8.21 0.08 -1.67
N ASP A 61 -8.43 -0.97 -2.44
CA ASP A 61 -9.17 -2.14 -1.98
C ASP A 61 -8.50 -2.82 -0.78
N GLY A 62 -7.18 -3.04 -0.86
CA GLY A 62 -6.41 -3.70 0.20
C GLY A 62 -6.16 -2.82 1.41
N HIS A 63 -6.31 -1.50 1.27
CA HIS A 63 -5.93 -0.47 2.23
C HIS A 63 -4.43 -0.52 2.59
N VAL A 64 -3.59 -0.87 1.61
CA VAL A 64 -2.14 -1.03 1.78
C VAL A 64 -1.43 0.16 1.16
N MET A 65 -0.58 0.82 1.93
CA MET A 65 0.31 1.88 1.40
C MET A 65 1.73 1.35 1.24
N PHE A 66 2.36 1.67 0.12
CA PHE A 66 3.76 1.35 -0.17
C PHE A 66 4.61 2.57 0.13
N ILE A 67 5.62 2.40 0.99
CA ILE A 67 6.55 3.47 1.36
C ILE A 67 7.97 2.96 1.19
N SER A 68 8.85 3.80 0.65
CA SER A 68 10.28 3.53 0.63
C SER A 68 11.03 4.49 1.54
N VAL A 69 12.10 4.01 2.16
CA VAL A 69 13.09 4.80 2.90
C VAL A 69 14.44 4.34 2.40
N GLU A 70 15.28 5.25 1.92
CA GLU A 70 16.54 4.89 1.28
C GLU A 70 16.31 3.88 0.14
N THR A 71 16.86 2.68 0.28
CA THR A 71 16.75 1.56 -0.63
C THR A 71 15.69 0.55 -0.19
N GLU A 72 15.16 0.65 1.03
CA GLU A 72 14.22 -0.31 1.59
C GLU A 72 12.77 0.07 1.29
N VAL A 73 11.97 -0.93 0.95
CA VAL A 73 10.55 -0.79 0.62
C VAL A 73 9.71 -1.54 1.64
N PHE A 74 8.65 -0.90 2.11
CA PHE A 74 7.74 -1.37 3.14
C PHE A 74 6.29 -1.24 2.70
N THR A 75 5.43 -2.05 3.31
CA THR A 75 3.99 -1.87 3.29
C THR A 75 3.47 -1.48 4.66
N ILE A 76 2.42 -0.65 4.64
CA ILE A 76 1.67 -0.28 5.82
C ILE A 76 0.22 -0.68 5.57
N GLN A 77 -0.29 -1.61 6.37
CA GLN A 77 -1.70 -1.96 6.32
C GLN A 77 -2.51 -0.98 7.15
N LEU A 78 -3.29 -0.09 6.50
CA LEU A 78 -3.87 1.09 7.17
C LEU A 78 -4.96 0.75 8.19
N ARG A 79 -5.63 -0.40 8.03
CA ARG A 79 -6.66 -0.88 8.96
C ARG A 79 -6.05 -1.45 10.24
N SER A 80 -5.08 -2.35 10.11
CA SER A 80 -4.43 -3.03 11.24
C SER A 80 -3.21 -2.28 11.80
N MET A 81 -2.74 -1.24 11.12
CA MET A 81 -1.48 -0.55 11.41
C MET A 81 -0.26 -1.48 11.42
N GLN A 82 -0.31 -2.56 10.65
CA GLN A 82 0.83 -3.48 10.54
C GLN A 82 1.82 -3.00 9.50
N PHE A 83 3.10 -3.05 9.87
CA PHE A 83 4.22 -2.69 9.01
C PHE A 83 4.96 -3.94 8.59
N SER A 84 5.16 -4.11 7.30
CA SER A 84 5.90 -5.25 6.75
C SER A 84 6.99 -4.77 5.83
N TYR A 85 8.16 -5.37 5.96
CA TYR A 85 9.24 -5.20 5.00
C TYR A 85 8.93 -6.01 3.74
N LEU A 86 9.13 -5.40 2.57
CA LEU A 86 8.98 -6.09 1.29
C LEU A 86 10.34 -6.54 0.75
N PHE A 87 11.19 -5.58 0.39
CA PHE A 87 12.50 -5.85 -0.20
C PHE A 87 13.40 -4.61 -0.11
N LYS A 88 14.69 -4.82 -0.43
CA LYS A 88 15.70 -3.77 -0.53
C LYS A 88 16.14 -3.65 -1.98
N ARG A 89 16.17 -2.41 -2.49
CA ARG A 89 16.71 -2.06 -3.80
C ARG A 89 18.22 -2.17 -3.77
N ILE A 90 18.79 -2.71 -4.84
CA ILE A 90 20.25 -2.86 -4.97
C ILE A 90 20.89 -1.50 -5.29
N HIS A 91 20.21 -0.68 -6.11
CA HIS A 91 20.60 0.69 -6.47
C HIS A 91 19.39 1.61 -6.52
N TYR A 92 19.61 2.92 -6.32
CA TYR A 92 18.55 3.94 -6.32
C TYR A 92 17.76 4.04 -7.64
N SER A 93 18.39 3.68 -8.77
CA SER A 93 17.86 3.82 -10.13
C SER A 93 17.24 2.53 -10.71
N ASP A 94 17.47 1.37 -10.12
CA ASP A 94 17.46 0.12 -10.90
C ASP A 94 16.19 -0.73 -10.76
N LEU A 95 15.24 -0.32 -9.92
CA LEU A 95 14.02 -1.11 -9.71
C LEU A 95 12.77 -0.25 -9.71
N SER A 96 12.12 -0.19 -10.87
CA SER A 96 10.72 0.24 -10.97
C SER A 96 9.84 -0.95 -10.60
N TYR A 97 8.99 -0.80 -9.60
CA TYR A 97 8.03 -1.81 -9.20
C TYR A 97 6.64 -1.17 -9.19
N PHE A 98 5.66 -1.90 -9.73
CA PHE A 98 4.29 -1.46 -9.82
C PHE A 98 3.44 -2.54 -9.16
N PRO A 99 2.89 -2.29 -7.96
CA PRO A 99 2.02 -3.26 -7.34
C PRO A 99 0.85 -3.56 -8.29
N PHE A 100 0.65 -4.84 -8.60
CA PHE A 100 -0.47 -5.31 -9.40
C PHE A 100 -1.27 -6.30 -8.56
N ARG A 101 -2.58 -6.27 -8.69
CA ARG A 101 -3.46 -7.25 -8.07
C ARG A 101 -3.83 -8.28 -9.14
N SER A 102 -3.54 -9.55 -8.90
CA SER A 102 -4.11 -10.61 -9.73
C SER A 102 -5.58 -10.77 -9.35
N PHE A 103 -6.47 -10.77 -10.33
CA PHE A 103 -7.87 -11.13 -10.11
C PHE A 103 -7.96 -12.66 -10.12
N TYR A 104 -8.71 -13.23 -9.17
CA TYR A 104 -9.11 -14.62 -9.29
C TYR A 104 -9.96 -14.74 -10.56
N THR A 105 -9.46 -15.48 -11.56
CA THR A 105 -10.34 -16.02 -12.58
C THR A 105 -11.29 -16.96 -11.86
N ALA A 106 -12.58 -16.62 -11.81
CA ALA A 106 -13.60 -17.53 -11.31
C ALA A 106 -13.34 -18.89 -11.97
N GLY A 107 -13.00 -19.89 -11.14
CA GLY A 107 -12.88 -21.27 -11.60
C GLY A 107 -14.17 -21.58 -12.32
N ARG A 108 -14.10 -21.75 -13.63
CA ARG A 108 -15.26 -22.16 -14.39
C ARG A 108 -15.52 -23.57 -13.89
N ASP A 109 -16.48 -23.72 -12.97
CA ASP A 109 -17.08 -25.00 -12.62
C ASP A 109 -17.75 -25.51 -13.89
N PHE A 110 -16.93 -26.09 -14.77
CA PHE A 110 -17.42 -26.99 -15.78
C PHE A 110 -17.84 -28.25 -15.03
N GLY A 111 -19.11 -28.25 -14.63
CA GLY A 111 -19.84 -29.50 -14.56
C GLY A 111 -19.59 -30.29 -15.85
N THR A 112 -19.53 -31.61 -15.70
CA THR A 112 -19.36 -32.65 -16.73
C THR A 112 -17.92 -32.96 -17.19
N GLY A 113 -17.27 -33.85 -16.42
CA GLY A 113 -16.78 -35.14 -16.93
C GLY A 113 -15.52 -35.17 -17.80
N GLY A 114 -14.47 -35.80 -17.26
CA GLY A 114 -13.56 -36.65 -18.05
C GLY A 114 -12.20 -36.07 -18.44
N VAL A 115 -11.18 -36.53 -17.71
CA VAL A 115 -9.79 -36.84 -18.14
C VAL A 115 -8.95 -35.74 -18.80
N GLY A 116 -7.86 -35.38 -18.11
CA GLY A 116 -6.68 -34.77 -18.73
C GLY A 116 -5.98 -33.77 -17.82
N ALA A 117 -5.20 -34.23 -16.86
CA ALA A 117 -4.25 -33.37 -16.15
C ALA A 117 -3.00 -33.22 -17.01
N GLU A 118 -2.86 -32.09 -17.71
CA GLU A 118 -1.57 -31.65 -18.24
C GLU A 118 -1.01 -30.54 -17.36
N THR A 119 0.06 -30.90 -16.65
CA THR A 119 0.93 -30.01 -15.88
C THR A 119 1.65 -29.06 -16.82
N LEU A 120 1.49 -27.75 -16.63
CA LEU A 120 2.41 -26.76 -17.18
C LEU A 120 3.39 -26.34 -16.09
N ASN A 121 4.62 -26.85 -16.24
CA ASN A 121 5.81 -26.33 -15.61
C ASN A 121 6.13 -24.97 -16.23
N ASN A 122 6.34 -23.94 -15.41
CA ASN A 122 6.97 -22.70 -15.87
C ASN A 122 8.38 -22.58 -15.28
N THR A 123 9.32 -22.36 -16.20
CA THR A 123 10.71 -21.93 -16.03
C THR A 123 10.77 -20.49 -15.57
#